data_AF-A0A2R6DWW5-F1
#
_entry.id   AF-A0A2R6DWW5-F1
#
_cell.length_a   1.000
_cell.length_b   1.000
_cell.length_c   1.000
_cell.angle_alpha   90.00
_cell.angle_beta   90.00
_cell.angle_gamma   90.00
#
_symmetry.space_group_name_H-M   'P 1'
#
loop_
_entity.id
_entity.type
_entity.pdbx_description
1 polymer ?
#
loop_
_entity_poly.entity_id
_entity_poly.type
_entity_poly.pdbx_seq_one_letter_code
_entity_poly.pdbx_strand_id
1 'polypeptide(L)'
;MSTLEQETETEAEPEAEAEPSPQESRMDAKRARAEAQERERQAREEVIDADESVTLKVFRYDPEVEGKEEPRFDDFTVPFHKGMTVLDALIYARDHYDSSLTFRHSCRQAVCGSDALFVNGQQRLGCKTQVADLDDPVRIEPLPHQDVVKDLVVDMEHFYEQMHAVEPYFDPEELPEGEYEEQRQSPENREKIKMSTRCIWCGACMSSCNIAAGDNKYLGPAAINNAYRFAMDEREGEARKEDRMRIVEQEHGVWRCQTQFSCTEVCPKDIPLTEHIQELKREAVKSNLKFW
;
A
#
# COMPACT_ATOMS: atom_id res chain seq x y z
N MET A 1 29.75 42.90 87.56
CA MET A 1 29.48 41.53 88.04
C MET A 1 28.52 40.90 87.05
N SER A 2 28.86 39.67 86.64
CA SER A 2 28.10 38.78 85.76
C SER A 2 26.62 38.71 86.11
N THR A 3 25.78 38.60 85.07
CA THR A 3 24.55 37.77 84.98
C THR A 3 24.04 37.95 83.54
N LEU A 4 24.30 36.99 82.64
CA LEU A 4 23.57 35.75 82.39
C LEU A 4 22.37 35.96 81.45
N GLU A 5 22.44 35.24 80.34
CA GLU A 5 21.58 35.21 79.16
C GLU A 5 20.13 34.84 79.47
N GLN A 6 19.22 35.34 78.64
CA GLN A 6 18.13 34.56 78.06
C GLN A 6 17.67 35.28 76.79
N GLU A 7 18.29 34.96 75.66
CA GLU A 7 17.74 35.23 74.34
C GLU A 7 16.71 34.13 74.05
N THR A 8 15.43 34.51 73.97
CA THR A 8 14.38 33.64 73.44
C THR A 8 14.46 33.68 71.91
N GLU A 9 15.02 32.63 71.32
CA GLU A 9 14.87 32.31 69.90
C GLU A 9 13.38 32.18 69.57
N THR A 10 12.93 32.92 68.58
CA THR A 10 11.61 32.73 67.96
C THR A 10 11.86 31.94 66.68
N GLU A 11 11.59 30.64 66.70
CA GLU A 11 11.61 29.79 65.51
C GLU A 11 10.58 30.30 64.51
N ALA A 12 11.04 30.71 63.33
CA ALA A 12 10.17 30.97 62.19
C ALA A 12 9.83 29.63 61.53
N GLU A 13 8.56 29.24 61.53
CA GLU A 13 8.04 28.12 60.76
C GLU A 13 8.29 28.35 59.25
N PRO A 14 8.67 27.32 58.47
CA PRO A 14 8.85 27.47 57.04
C PRO A 14 7.49 27.64 56.35
N GLU A 15 7.36 28.66 55.51
CA GLU A 15 6.21 28.84 54.63
C GLU A 15 6.03 27.60 53.74
N ALA A 16 4.89 26.92 53.88
CA ALA A 16 4.53 25.79 53.03
C ALA A 16 4.29 26.28 51.60
N GLU A 17 5.07 25.78 50.64
CA GLU A 17 4.85 26.00 49.21
C GLU A 17 3.43 25.51 48.82
N ALA A 18 2.62 26.41 48.28
CA ALA A 18 1.26 26.12 47.89
C ALA A 18 1.23 25.14 46.71
N GLU A 19 0.49 24.03 46.86
CA GLU A 19 0.34 23.04 45.78
C GLU A 19 -0.37 23.65 44.56
N PRO A 20 0.12 23.39 43.33
CA PRO A 20 -0.43 23.97 42.12
C PRO A 20 -1.87 23.49 41.87
N SER A 21 -2.70 24.39 41.35
CA SER A 21 -4.09 24.07 41.07
C SER A 21 -4.22 22.98 39.98
N PRO A 22 -5.34 22.24 39.93
CA PRO A 22 -5.56 21.23 38.90
C PRO A 22 -5.50 21.76 37.45
N GLN A 23 -5.73 23.06 37.25
CA GLN A 23 -5.60 23.69 35.93
C GLN A 23 -4.15 23.97 35.58
N GLU A 24 -3.35 24.46 36.52
CA GLU A 24 -1.91 24.70 36.34
C GLU A 24 -1.19 23.39 36.04
N SER A 25 -1.45 22.34 36.83
CA SER A 25 -0.89 21.00 36.61
C SER A 25 -1.21 20.44 35.21
N ARG A 26 -2.42 20.67 34.68
CA ARG A 26 -2.80 20.24 33.32
C ARG A 26 -2.10 21.04 32.24
N MET A 27 -1.90 22.35 32.44
CA MET A 27 -1.20 23.20 31.48
C MET A 27 0.29 22.90 31.44
N ASP A 28 0.89 22.59 32.58
CA ASP A 28 2.29 22.18 32.69
C ASP A 28 2.52 20.81 32.05
N ALA A 29 1.63 19.85 32.28
CA ALA A 29 1.68 18.56 31.60
C ALA A 29 1.57 18.71 30.06
N LYS A 30 0.75 19.65 29.59
CA LYS A 30 0.60 19.95 28.16
C LYS A 30 1.87 20.59 27.58
N ARG A 31 2.49 21.55 28.29
CA ARG A 31 3.77 22.17 27.88
C ARG A 31 4.90 21.16 27.87
N ALA A 32 5.03 20.35 28.92
CA ALA A 32 6.03 19.29 29.00
C ALA A 32 5.90 18.29 27.85
N ARG A 33 4.67 17.94 27.46
CA ARG A 33 4.42 17.06 26.30
C ARG A 33 4.79 17.72 24.97
N ALA A 34 4.48 19.01 24.80
CA ALA A 34 4.86 19.75 23.60
C ALA A 34 6.38 19.90 23.48
N GLU A 35 7.07 20.22 24.57
CA GLU A 35 8.53 20.30 24.61
C GLU A 35 9.19 18.93 24.42
N ALA A 36 8.59 17.86 24.94
CA ALA A 36 9.07 16.50 24.68
C ALA A 36 8.95 16.14 23.19
N GLN A 37 7.84 16.51 22.54
CA GLN A 37 7.66 16.34 21.11
C GLN A 37 8.63 17.20 20.28
N GLU A 38 8.89 18.44 20.69
CA GLU A 38 9.87 19.32 20.05
C GLU A 38 11.29 18.76 20.19
N ARG A 39 11.67 18.26 21.38
CA ARG A 39 12.97 17.62 21.63
C ARG A 39 13.12 16.31 20.86
N GLU A 40 12.07 15.51 20.76
CA GLU A 40 12.08 14.26 19.98
C GLU A 40 12.16 14.54 18.47
N ARG A 41 11.52 15.61 18.00
CA ARG A 41 11.66 16.10 16.63
C ARG A 41 13.07 16.61 16.35
N GLN A 42 13.62 17.45 17.22
CA GLN A 42 14.99 17.96 17.11
C GLN A 42 16.02 16.83 17.16
N ALA A 43 15.85 15.85 18.06
CA ALA A 43 16.72 14.68 18.11
C ALA A 43 16.60 13.80 16.85
N ARG A 44 15.41 13.67 16.25
CA ARG A 44 15.25 13.02 14.94
C ARG A 44 15.94 13.83 13.82
N GLU A 45 15.83 15.16 13.84
CA GLU A 45 16.50 16.06 12.90
C GLU A 45 18.04 16.03 13.08
N GLU A 46 18.55 15.86 14.29
CA GLU A 46 19.99 15.68 14.57
C GLU A 46 20.52 14.30 14.17
N VAL A 47 19.71 13.23 14.28
CA VAL A 47 20.08 11.88 13.80
C VAL A 47 20.11 11.82 12.26
N ILE A 48 19.33 12.67 11.59
CA ILE A 48 19.33 12.88 10.13
C ILE A 48 20.66 13.53 9.66
N ASP A 49 21.42 14.16 10.56
CA ASP A 49 22.69 14.86 10.26
C ASP A 49 23.94 13.95 10.40
N ALA A 50 23.77 12.69 10.83
CA ALA A 50 24.87 11.74 10.99
C ALA A 50 25.16 10.96 9.68
N ASP A 51 25.82 11.63 8.73
CA ASP A 51 26.68 11.11 7.64
C ASP A 51 26.15 10.12 6.58
N GLU A 52 24.89 9.66 6.63
CA GLU A 52 24.33 8.81 5.56
C GLU A 52 23.22 9.53 4.78
N SER A 53 23.40 9.65 3.47
CA SER A 53 22.40 10.16 2.52
C SER A 53 22.19 9.14 1.40
N VAL A 54 21.00 9.10 0.83
CA VAL A 54 20.69 8.27 -0.35
C VAL A 54 20.35 9.17 -1.54
N THR A 55 20.74 8.74 -2.74
CA THR A 55 20.37 9.47 -3.96
C THR A 55 19.14 8.82 -4.58
N LEU A 56 18.05 9.58 -4.68
CA LEU A 56 16.87 9.19 -5.45
C LEU A 56 17.02 9.67 -6.88
N LYS A 57 16.84 8.77 -7.85
CA LYS A 57 16.75 9.11 -9.26
C LYS A 57 15.31 8.95 -9.72
N VAL A 58 14.57 10.04 -9.76
CA VAL A 58 13.11 10.04 -9.88
C VAL A 58 12.68 10.46 -11.28
N PHE A 59 11.82 9.65 -11.91
CA PHE A 59 11.18 9.98 -13.17
C PHE A 59 10.28 11.21 -13.02
N ARG A 60 10.39 12.16 -13.95
CA ARG A 60 9.62 13.40 -14.01
C ARG A 60 9.01 13.60 -15.38
N TYR A 61 7.78 14.08 -15.39
CA TYR A 61 7.00 14.36 -16.61
C TYR A 61 5.81 15.24 -16.25
N ASP A 62 5.60 16.33 -16.98
CA ASP A 62 4.43 17.18 -16.81
C ASP A 62 3.94 17.70 -18.18
N PRO A 63 2.88 17.11 -18.76
CA PRO A 63 2.42 17.46 -20.10
C PRO A 63 1.75 18.84 -20.16
N GLU A 64 1.38 19.42 -19.01
CA GLU A 64 0.68 20.70 -18.94
C GLU A 64 1.64 21.90 -18.84
N VAL A 65 2.94 21.65 -18.67
CA VAL A 65 3.95 22.68 -18.45
C VAL A 65 4.96 22.71 -19.60
N GLU A 66 5.04 23.86 -20.27
CA GLU A 66 5.99 24.08 -21.35
C GLU A 66 7.44 23.86 -20.89
N GLY A 67 8.20 23.04 -21.61
CA GLY A 67 9.56 22.62 -21.29
C GLY A 67 9.66 21.41 -20.35
N LYS A 68 8.53 20.82 -19.92
CA LYS A 68 8.47 19.60 -19.09
C LYS A 68 7.68 18.45 -19.75
N GLU A 69 7.37 18.58 -21.02
CA GLU A 69 6.59 17.60 -21.79
C GLU A 69 7.40 16.35 -22.16
N GLU A 70 8.73 16.40 -22.07
CA GLU A 70 9.58 15.23 -22.32
C GLU A 70 9.98 14.54 -21.01
N PRO A 71 9.86 13.20 -20.92
CA PRO A 71 10.29 12.44 -19.76
C PRO A 71 11.77 12.67 -19.42
N ARG A 72 12.06 12.84 -18.13
CA ARG A 72 13.41 13.10 -17.62
C ARG A 72 13.59 12.49 -16.24
N PHE A 73 14.81 12.52 -15.73
CA PHE A 73 15.11 12.12 -14.36
C PHE A 73 15.69 13.29 -13.59
N ASP A 74 15.19 13.49 -12.37
CA ASP A 74 15.80 14.36 -11.36
C ASP A 74 16.48 13.52 -10.29
N ASP A 75 17.64 14.00 -9.84
CA ASP A 75 18.37 13.41 -8.73
C ASP A 75 18.09 14.23 -7.46
N PHE A 76 17.69 13.55 -6.38
CA PHE A 76 17.47 14.14 -5.06
C PHE A 76 18.33 13.41 -4.02
N THR A 77 19.29 14.09 -3.42
CA THR A 77 20.06 13.55 -2.30
C THR A 77 19.29 13.78 -1.01
N VAL A 78 18.69 12.74 -0.44
CA VAL A 78 17.88 12.85 0.79
C VAL A 78 18.62 12.22 1.97
N PRO A 79 18.49 12.78 3.18
CA PRO A 79 19.15 12.23 4.35
C PRO A 79 18.52 10.89 4.73
N PHE A 80 19.38 9.90 4.96
CA PHE A 80 18.96 8.55 5.29
C PHE A 80 18.73 8.42 6.80
N HIS A 81 17.75 7.61 7.17
CA HIS A 81 17.59 7.13 8.53
C HIS A 81 17.09 5.69 8.53
N LYS A 82 17.45 4.93 9.57
CA LYS A 82 17.03 3.55 9.70
C LYS A 82 15.50 3.43 9.71
N GLY A 83 14.97 2.55 8.85
CA GLY A 83 13.53 2.34 8.69
C GLY A 83 12.86 3.25 7.66
N MET A 84 13.63 4.12 6.99
CA MET A 84 13.11 4.99 5.94
C MET A 84 12.62 4.17 4.74
N THR A 85 11.38 4.42 4.36
CA THR A 85 10.77 3.81 3.17
C THR A 85 11.02 4.66 1.92
N VAL A 86 10.86 4.07 0.74
CA VAL A 86 10.87 4.81 -0.52
C VAL A 86 9.81 5.93 -0.53
N LEU A 87 8.66 5.70 0.10
CA LEU A 87 7.63 6.74 0.25
C LEU A 87 8.11 7.90 1.13
N ASP A 88 8.78 7.62 2.26
CA ASP A 88 9.31 8.68 3.13
C ASP A 88 10.35 9.53 2.38
N ALA A 89 11.20 8.87 1.59
CA ALA A 89 12.20 9.52 0.76
C ALA A 89 11.57 10.41 -0.33
N LEU A 90 10.51 9.95 -1.01
CA LEU A 90 9.76 10.75 -1.99
C LEU A 90 9.04 11.94 -1.35
N ILE A 91 8.45 11.75 -0.16
CA ILE A 91 7.83 12.85 0.60
C ILE A 91 8.88 13.89 0.97
N TYR A 92 10.05 13.48 1.45
CA TYR A 92 11.14 14.40 1.75
C TYR A 92 11.61 15.15 0.51
N ALA A 93 11.80 14.46 -0.62
CA ALA A 93 12.17 15.06 -1.90
C ALA A 93 11.16 16.14 -2.34
N ARG A 94 9.86 15.85 -2.25
CA ARG A 94 8.80 16.80 -2.57
C ARG A 94 8.79 18.01 -1.61
N ASP A 95 8.85 17.76 -0.31
CA ASP A 95 8.64 18.80 0.69
C ASP A 95 9.86 19.74 0.84
N HIS A 96 11.07 19.26 0.54
CA HIS A 96 12.31 20.01 0.75
C HIS A 96 13.04 20.43 -0.55
N TYR A 97 12.81 19.77 -1.68
CA TYR A 97 13.49 20.11 -2.96
C TYR A 97 12.53 20.63 -4.03
N ASP A 98 11.48 19.88 -4.35
CA ASP A 98 10.55 20.25 -5.42
C ASP A 98 9.11 19.84 -5.11
N SER A 99 8.31 20.83 -4.69
CA SER A 99 6.89 20.63 -4.36
C SER A 99 6.01 20.26 -5.55
N SER A 100 6.52 20.31 -6.79
CA SER A 100 5.81 19.86 -7.98
C SER A 100 5.89 18.35 -8.23
N LEU A 101 6.74 17.63 -7.48
CA LEU A 101 6.87 16.17 -7.57
C LEU A 101 5.55 15.48 -7.17
N THR A 102 4.95 14.77 -8.11
CA THR A 102 3.64 14.14 -7.95
C THR A 102 3.72 12.62 -7.88
N PHE A 103 3.11 12.03 -6.85
CA PHE A 103 2.94 10.58 -6.70
C PHE A 103 1.71 10.27 -5.86
N ARG A 104 1.12 9.09 -6.04
CA ARG A 104 -0.03 8.63 -5.25
C ARG A 104 0.45 7.95 -3.96
N HIS A 105 -0.16 8.29 -2.83
CA HIS A 105 0.02 7.59 -1.57
C HIS A 105 -1.15 7.85 -0.62
N SER A 106 -1.34 7.00 0.39
CA SER A 106 -2.35 7.22 1.43
C SER A 106 -2.00 6.52 2.75
N CYS A 107 -2.20 5.19 2.83
CA CYS A 107 -2.25 4.48 4.12
C CYS A 107 -0.93 4.35 4.89
N ARG A 108 0.22 4.42 4.19
CA ARG A 108 1.58 4.22 4.74
C ARG A 108 1.84 2.87 5.44
N GLN A 109 1.03 1.84 5.16
CA GLN A 109 1.13 0.54 5.83
C GLN A 109 0.81 -0.65 4.89
N ALA A 110 0.98 -0.45 3.57
CA ALA A 110 0.83 -1.49 2.54
C ALA A 110 -0.57 -2.17 2.48
N VAL A 111 -1.64 -1.38 2.64
CA VAL A 111 -3.04 -1.87 2.59
C VAL A 111 -3.91 -1.20 1.53
N CYS A 112 -3.66 0.07 1.16
CA CYS A 112 -4.51 0.76 0.19
C CYS A 112 -4.10 0.54 -1.27
N GLY A 113 -2.85 0.11 -1.52
CA GLY A 113 -2.34 -0.17 -2.87
C GLY A 113 -2.01 1.05 -3.73
N SER A 114 -2.19 2.28 -3.23
CA SER A 114 -2.08 3.50 -4.03
C SER A 114 -0.65 3.87 -4.46
N ASP A 115 0.36 3.40 -3.73
CA ASP A 115 1.76 3.78 -3.90
C ASP A 115 2.60 2.66 -4.53
N ALA A 116 2.01 1.91 -5.45
CA ALA A 116 2.74 1.00 -6.32
C ALA A 116 3.57 1.79 -7.32
N LEU A 117 4.87 1.49 -7.37
CA LEU A 117 5.89 2.18 -8.16
C LEU A 117 6.82 1.15 -8.79
N PHE A 118 7.62 1.56 -9.76
CA PHE A 118 8.71 0.76 -10.30
C PHE A 118 10.03 1.24 -9.72
N VAL A 119 10.60 0.44 -8.82
CA VAL A 119 11.74 0.81 -8.00
C VAL A 119 12.88 -0.17 -8.25
N ASN A 120 14.02 0.33 -8.71
CA ASN A 120 15.21 -0.45 -9.08
C ASN A 120 14.86 -1.68 -9.95
N GLY A 121 14.01 -1.48 -10.96
CA GLY A 121 13.68 -2.54 -11.92
C GLY A 121 12.57 -3.51 -11.49
N GLN A 122 11.87 -3.25 -10.37
CA GLN A 122 10.79 -4.11 -9.89
C GLN A 122 9.58 -3.30 -9.39
N GLN A 123 8.36 -3.81 -9.60
CA GLN A 123 7.16 -3.24 -9.01
C GLN A 123 7.16 -3.45 -7.50
N ARG A 124 7.05 -2.35 -6.74
CA ARG A 124 7.06 -2.36 -5.28
C ARG A 124 6.07 -1.34 -4.72
N LEU A 125 5.65 -1.50 -3.47
CA LEU A 125 4.92 -0.45 -2.75
C LEU A 125 5.92 0.48 -2.07
N GLY A 126 5.82 1.79 -2.33
CA GLY A 126 6.71 2.80 -1.77
C GLY A 126 6.77 2.76 -0.24
N CYS A 127 5.63 2.62 0.43
CA CYS A 127 5.51 2.58 1.89
C CYS A 127 5.93 1.26 2.54
N LYS A 128 6.12 0.20 1.75
CA LYS A 128 6.61 -1.10 2.25
C LYS A 128 8.11 -1.24 2.05
N THR A 129 8.63 -0.64 0.99
CA THR A 129 10.00 -0.85 0.52
C THR A 129 10.96 0.00 1.33
N GLN A 130 11.87 -0.66 2.04
CA GLN A 130 12.93 0.00 2.80
C GLN A 130 14.02 0.47 1.84
N VAL A 131 14.48 1.71 2.01
CA VAL A 131 15.61 2.25 1.25
C VAL A 131 16.86 1.41 1.46
N ALA A 132 17.06 0.91 2.70
CA ALA A 132 18.22 0.10 3.07
C ALA A 132 18.32 -1.25 2.33
N ASP A 133 17.24 -1.73 1.71
CA ASP A 133 17.20 -2.99 0.97
C ASP A 133 17.48 -2.81 -0.53
N LEU A 134 17.82 -1.58 -0.97
CA LEU A 134 17.96 -1.21 -2.38
C LEU A 134 19.37 -0.74 -2.70
N ASP A 135 19.78 -0.95 -3.95
CA ASP A 135 21.00 -0.35 -4.51
C ASP A 135 20.85 1.19 -4.66
N ASP A 136 21.94 1.92 -4.41
CA ASP A 136 22.07 3.36 -4.65
C ASP A 136 22.69 3.61 -6.05
N PRO A 137 22.16 4.53 -6.89
CA PRO A 137 20.98 5.36 -6.67
C PRO A 137 19.67 4.59 -6.70
N VAL A 138 18.73 4.97 -5.82
CA VAL A 138 17.36 4.44 -5.81
C VAL A 138 16.58 5.05 -6.98
N ARG A 139 16.46 4.29 -8.05
CA ARG A 139 15.73 4.68 -9.26
C ARG A 139 14.24 4.41 -9.09
N ILE A 140 13.42 5.45 -9.26
CA ILE A 140 11.97 5.41 -9.06
C ILE A 140 11.28 5.89 -10.33
N GLU A 141 10.42 5.04 -10.87
CA GLU A 141 9.67 5.24 -12.10
C GLU A 141 8.17 4.96 -11.86
N PRO A 142 7.28 5.53 -12.70
CA PRO A 142 5.88 5.12 -12.73
C PRO A 142 5.77 3.62 -13.06
N LEU A 143 4.63 3.01 -12.74
CA LEU A 143 4.37 1.62 -13.12
C LEU A 143 4.47 1.43 -14.65
N PRO A 144 5.30 0.50 -15.15
CA PRO A 144 5.37 0.16 -16.56
C PRO A 144 4.02 -0.25 -17.14
N HIS A 145 3.92 -0.09 -18.46
CA HIS A 145 2.76 -0.51 -19.27
C HIS A 145 1.45 0.22 -18.96
N GLN A 146 1.54 1.41 -18.36
CA GLN A 146 0.43 2.33 -18.17
C GLN A 146 0.85 3.70 -18.71
N ASP A 147 -0.12 4.47 -19.20
CA ASP A 147 0.14 5.83 -19.63
C ASP A 147 0.43 6.71 -18.42
N VAL A 148 1.49 7.52 -18.50
CA VAL A 148 1.87 8.42 -17.42
C VAL A 148 1.03 9.69 -17.52
N VAL A 149 0.32 10.03 -16.45
CA VAL A 149 -0.44 11.28 -16.34
C VAL A 149 0.49 12.42 -15.94
N LYS A 150 1.28 12.22 -14.87
CA LYS A 150 2.27 13.19 -14.37
C LYS A 150 3.24 12.49 -13.42
N ASP A 151 4.55 12.72 -13.60
CA ASP A 151 5.62 12.15 -12.77
C ASP A 151 5.42 10.63 -12.53
N LEU A 152 5.13 10.22 -11.29
CA LEU A 152 4.96 8.82 -10.90
C LEU A 152 3.48 8.36 -10.93
N VAL A 153 2.57 9.21 -11.40
CA VAL A 153 1.14 8.93 -11.50
C VAL A 153 0.81 8.41 -12.88
N VAL A 154 0.24 7.20 -12.91
CA VAL A 154 -0.25 6.56 -14.13
C VAL A 154 -1.77 6.59 -14.24
N ASP A 155 -2.29 6.45 -15.45
CA ASP A 155 -3.68 6.14 -15.69
C ASP A 155 -3.99 4.72 -15.16
N MET A 156 -5.15 4.56 -14.52
CA MET A 156 -5.62 3.30 -13.94
C MET A 156 -7.03 2.93 -14.43
N GLU A 157 -7.62 3.69 -15.36
CA GLU A 157 -8.98 3.48 -15.85
C GLU A 157 -9.14 2.08 -16.44
N HIS A 158 -8.27 1.69 -17.36
CA HIS A 158 -8.27 0.34 -17.94
C HIS A 158 -8.14 -0.75 -16.88
N PHE A 159 -7.29 -0.54 -15.85
CA PHE A 159 -7.18 -1.48 -14.74
C PHE A 159 -8.52 -1.68 -14.02
N TYR A 160 -9.23 -0.59 -13.69
CA TYR A 160 -10.52 -0.68 -13.03
C TYR A 160 -11.60 -1.29 -13.93
N GLU A 161 -11.61 -0.98 -15.23
CA GLU A 161 -12.52 -1.62 -16.19
C GLU A 161 -12.37 -3.14 -16.19
N GLN A 162 -11.13 -3.67 -16.23
CA GLN A 162 -10.91 -5.12 -16.15
C GLN A 162 -11.38 -5.69 -14.80
N MET A 163 -11.12 -4.99 -13.70
CA MET A 163 -11.59 -5.40 -12.37
C MET A 163 -13.13 -5.44 -12.29
N HIS A 164 -13.83 -4.53 -12.95
CA HIS A 164 -15.28 -4.48 -12.99
C HIS A 164 -15.89 -5.49 -13.97
N ALA A 165 -15.19 -5.84 -15.05
CA ALA A 165 -15.64 -6.79 -16.06
C ALA A 165 -15.89 -8.21 -15.53
N VAL A 166 -15.28 -8.55 -14.38
CA VAL A 166 -15.50 -9.84 -13.69
C VAL A 166 -16.62 -9.80 -12.64
N GLU A 167 -17.39 -8.70 -12.60
CA GLU A 167 -18.50 -8.41 -11.69
C GLU A 167 -18.15 -8.66 -10.20
N PRO A 168 -17.21 -7.92 -9.60
CA PRO A 168 -16.50 -8.29 -8.36
C PRO A 168 -17.32 -8.10 -7.06
N TYR A 169 -18.55 -8.60 -7.02
CA TYR A 169 -19.46 -8.59 -5.88
C TYR A 169 -19.98 -9.99 -5.59
N PHE A 170 -20.38 -10.24 -4.35
CA PHE A 170 -20.95 -11.52 -3.91
C PHE A 170 -22.41 -11.62 -4.36
N ASP A 171 -22.79 -12.73 -4.98
CA ASP A 171 -24.11 -12.93 -5.58
C ASP A 171 -24.59 -14.37 -5.37
N PRO A 172 -25.12 -14.72 -4.18
CA PRO A 172 -25.52 -16.09 -3.86
C PRO A 172 -26.83 -16.48 -4.55
N GLU A 173 -26.91 -17.74 -5.01
CA GLU A 173 -28.14 -18.33 -5.53
C GLU A 173 -29.28 -18.41 -4.51
N GLU A 174 -28.95 -18.81 -3.27
CA GLU A 174 -29.91 -18.99 -2.20
C GLU A 174 -29.54 -18.11 -1.01
N LEU A 175 -30.53 -17.47 -0.40
CA LEU A 175 -30.36 -16.73 0.84
C LEU A 175 -30.75 -17.61 2.05
N PRO A 176 -30.12 -17.42 3.22
CA PRO A 176 -30.54 -18.09 4.45
C PRO A 176 -32.02 -17.83 4.77
N GLU A 177 -32.72 -18.83 5.33
CA GLU A 177 -34.14 -18.70 5.68
C GLU A 177 -34.39 -17.69 6.81
N GLY A 178 -33.43 -17.53 7.73
CA GLY A 178 -33.52 -16.61 8.86
C GLY A 178 -33.09 -15.18 8.53
N GLU A 179 -33.86 -14.20 9.00
CA GLU A 179 -33.61 -12.75 8.81
C GLU A 179 -32.20 -12.29 9.28
N TYR A 180 -31.63 -12.98 10.27
CA TYR A 180 -30.32 -12.66 10.87
C TYR A 180 -29.33 -13.82 10.78
N GLU A 181 -29.52 -14.75 9.85
CA GLU A 181 -28.59 -15.87 9.64
C GLU A 181 -27.52 -15.52 8.60
N GLU A 182 -26.28 -15.91 8.88
CA GLU A 182 -25.16 -15.73 7.96
C GLU A 182 -25.10 -16.81 6.89
N GLN A 183 -24.50 -16.50 5.73
CA GLN A 183 -24.16 -17.52 4.75
C GLN A 183 -23.08 -18.45 5.29
N ARG A 184 -23.42 -19.73 5.46
CA ARG A 184 -22.49 -20.73 6.00
C ARG A 184 -21.36 -21.01 5.02
N GLN A 185 -20.13 -21.03 5.51
CA GLN A 185 -18.95 -21.39 4.75
C GLN A 185 -18.16 -22.46 5.50
N SER A 186 -17.70 -23.49 4.80
CA SER A 186 -16.78 -24.46 5.40
C SER A 186 -15.41 -23.81 5.65
N PRO A 187 -14.69 -24.18 6.73
CA PRO A 187 -13.32 -23.71 6.95
C PRO A 187 -12.38 -24.03 5.78
N GLU A 188 -12.60 -25.17 5.12
CA GLU A 188 -11.83 -25.59 3.94
C GLU A 188 -12.04 -24.65 2.75
N ASN A 189 -13.29 -24.33 2.41
CA ASN A 189 -13.60 -23.37 1.35
C ASN A 189 -13.06 -21.97 1.68
N ARG A 190 -13.20 -21.55 2.95
CA ARG A 190 -12.66 -20.26 3.41
C ARG A 190 -11.16 -20.16 3.25
N GLU A 191 -10.42 -21.24 3.53
CA GLU A 191 -8.96 -21.30 3.34
C GLU A 191 -8.61 -21.31 1.85
N LYS A 192 -9.36 -22.04 1.01
CA LYS A 192 -9.16 -22.09 -0.45
C LYS A 192 -9.17 -20.69 -1.07
N ILE A 193 -10.16 -19.86 -0.75
CA ILE A 193 -10.28 -18.51 -1.33
C ILE A 193 -9.50 -17.44 -0.56
N LYS A 194 -8.87 -17.79 0.56
CA LYS A 194 -8.30 -16.80 1.49
C LYS A 194 -7.28 -15.89 0.84
N MET A 195 -6.37 -16.45 0.05
CA MET A 195 -5.32 -15.64 -0.56
C MET A 195 -5.88 -14.70 -1.63
N SER A 196 -6.87 -15.13 -2.42
CA SER A 196 -7.46 -14.27 -3.46
C SER A 196 -8.20 -13.07 -2.85
N THR A 197 -8.78 -13.20 -1.65
CA THR A 197 -9.42 -12.07 -0.92
C THR A 197 -8.47 -10.95 -0.50
N ARG A 198 -7.15 -11.17 -0.53
CA ARG A 198 -6.15 -10.20 -0.03
C ARG A 198 -5.72 -9.16 -1.06
N CYS A 199 -6.27 -9.20 -2.28
CA CYS A 199 -5.91 -8.26 -3.34
C CYS A 199 -6.29 -6.83 -2.93
N ILE A 200 -5.31 -5.93 -2.94
CA ILE A 200 -5.48 -4.50 -2.59
C ILE A 200 -5.56 -3.59 -3.82
N TRP A 201 -5.73 -4.17 -5.02
CA TRP A 201 -5.94 -3.44 -6.27
C TRP A 201 -4.81 -2.46 -6.62
N CYS A 202 -3.57 -2.79 -6.25
CA CYS A 202 -2.41 -1.93 -6.46
C CYS A 202 -1.86 -1.87 -7.90
N GLY A 203 -2.38 -2.69 -8.82
CA GLY A 203 -1.92 -2.71 -10.22
C GLY A 203 -0.53 -3.34 -10.48
N ALA A 204 0.29 -3.62 -9.45
CA ALA A 204 1.66 -4.13 -9.63
C ALA A 204 1.75 -5.37 -10.54
N CYS A 205 0.86 -6.34 -10.36
CA CYS A 205 0.83 -7.56 -11.17
C CYS A 205 0.40 -7.33 -12.63
N MET A 206 -0.40 -6.29 -12.89
CA MET A 206 -0.78 -5.90 -14.24
C MET A 206 0.40 -5.24 -14.93
N SER A 207 1.03 -4.29 -14.25
CA SER A 207 2.25 -3.63 -14.71
C SER A 207 3.40 -4.60 -15.00
N SER A 208 3.57 -5.65 -14.20
CA SER A 208 4.64 -6.65 -14.42
C SER A 208 4.36 -7.66 -15.55
N CYS A 209 3.13 -7.70 -16.08
CA CYS A 209 2.72 -8.74 -17.02
C CYS A 209 2.88 -8.26 -18.46
N ASN A 210 3.84 -8.84 -19.19
CA ASN A 210 4.06 -8.50 -20.61
C ASN A 210 2.87 -8.84 -21.52
N ILE A 211 1.97 -9.73 -21.08
CA ILE A 211 0.74 -10.04 -21.81
C ILE A 211 -0.32 -8.96 -21.60
N ALA A 212 -0.35 -8.34 -20.42
CA ALA A 212 -1.21 -7.20 -20.13
C ALA A 212 -0.62 -5.87 -20.63
N ALA A 213 0.62 -5.89 -21.16
CA ALA A 213 1.25 -4.71 -21.74
C ALA A 213 0.65 -4.39 -23.12
N GLY A 214 0.12 -3.17 -23.28
CA GLY A 214 -0.44 -2.63 -24.53
C GLY A 214 -1.97 -2.57 -24.57
N ASP A 215 -2.54 -2.25 -25.73
CA ASP A 215 -3.99 -2.26 -26.01
C ASP A 215 -4.51 -3.71 -26.17
N ASN A 216 -4.40 -4.49 -25.09
CA ASN A 216 -4.87 -5.87 -25.08
C ASN A 216 -6.12 -5.98 -24.21
N LYS A 217 -7.14 -6.61 -24.77
CA LYS A 217 -8.41 -6.93 -24.09
C LYS A 217 -8.25 -7.96 -22.95
N TYR A 218 -7.02 -8.30 -22.57
CA TYR A 218 -6.75 -9.31 -21.56
C TYR A 218 -7.23 -8.84 -20.19
N LEU A 219 -8.10 -9.64 -19.53
CA LEU A 219 -8.58 -9.36 -18.17
C LEU A 219 -7.45 -9.09 -17.18
N GLY A 220 -6.34 -9.81 -17.35
CA GLY A 220 -5.16 -9.61 -16.53
C GLY A 220 -5.20 -10.30 -15.17
N PRO A 221 -4.04 -10.46 -14.51
CA PRO A 221 -3.92 -11.27 -13.29
C PRO A 221 -4.77 -10.79 -12.11
N ALA A 222 -4.94 -9.47 -11.92
CA ALA A 222 -5.71 -8.95 -10.79
C ALA A 222 -7.21 -9.26 -10.91
N ALA A 223 -7.79 -9.02 -12.10
CA ALA A 223 -9.20 -9.28 -12.36
C ALA A 223 -9.50 -10.77 -12.32
N ILE A 224 -8.65 -11.60 -12.95
CA ILE A 224 -8.82 -13.05 -12.93
C ILE A 224 -8.71 -13.61 -11.50
N ASN A 225 -7.83 -13.06 -10.65
CA ASN A 225 -7.80 -13.45 -9.24
C ASN A 225 -9.08 -13.06 -8.48
N ASN A 226 -9.69 -11.92 -8.82
CA ASN A 226 -10.97 -11.53 -8.24
C ASN A 226 -12.09 -12.45 -8.72
N ALA A 227 -12.10 -12.83 -9.99
CA ALA A 227 -13.01 -13.86 -10.50
C ALA A 227 -12.80 -15.21 -9.80
N TYR A 228 -11.54 -15.63 -9.59
CA TYR A 228 -11.21 -16.86 -8.85
C TYR A 228 -11.80 -16.85 -7.44
N ARG A 229 -11.69 -15.72 -6.72
CA ARG A 229 -12.26 -15.57 -5.38
C ARG A 229 -13.74 -15.97 -5.36
N PHE A 230 -14.51 -15.47 -6.31
CA PHE A 230 -15.96 -15.65 -6.35
C PHE A 230 -16.35 -17.00 -6.96
N ALA A 231 -15.75 -17.39 -8.08
CA ALA A 231 -15.99 -18.69 -8.72
C ALA A 231 -15.64 -19.91 -7.83
N MET A 232 -14.76 -19.74 -6.84
CA MET A 232 -14.38 -20.78 -5.88
C MET A 232 -15.06 -20.63 -4.52
N ASP A 233 -15.89 -19.60 -4.31
CA ASP A 233 -16.65 -19.41 -3.09
C ASP A 233 -17.92 -20.27 -3.15
N GLU A 234 -17.97 -21.33 -2.33
CA GLU A 234 -19.10 -22.28 -2.32
C GLU A 234 -20.44 -21.63 -1.95
N ARG A 235 -20.40 -20.42 -1.37
CA ARG A 235 -21.62 -19.67 -1.02
C ARG A 235 -22.31 -19.03 -2.23
N GLU A 236 -21.64 -18.89 -3.38
CA GLU A 236 -22.29 -18.33 -4.58
C GLU A 236 -23.23 -19.35 -5.25
N GLY A 237 -22.98 -20.65 -5.10
CA GLY A 237 -23.70 -21.71 -5.81
C GLY A 237 -23.08 -22.08 -7.17
N GLU A 238 -23.55 -23.18 -7.76
CA GLU A 238 -22.95 -23.73 -8.99
C GLU A 238 -23.38 -23.00 -10.27
N ALA A 239 -24.63 -22.55 -10.38
CA ALA A 239 -25.09 -21.73 -11.51
C ALA A 239 -24.34 -20.38 -11.57
N ARG A 240 -24.15 -19.70 -10.43
CA ARG A 240 -23.38 -18.45 -10.44
C ARG A 240 -21.93 -18.68 -10.78
N LYS A 241 -21.33 -19.75 -10.26
CA LYS A 241 -19.98 -20.18 -10.64
C LYS A 241 -19.87 -20.45 -12.15
N GLU A 242 -20.84 -21.10 -12.78
CA GLU A 242 -20.86 -21.27 -14.24
C GLU A 242 -20.86 -19.92 -14.98
N ASP A 243 -21.64 -18.93 -14.52
CA ASP A 243 -21.65 -17.58 -15.08
C ASP A 243 -20.28 -16.90 -14.97
N ARG A 244 -19.63 -16.99 -13.80
CA ARG A 244 -18.26 -16.50 -13.58
C ARG A 244 -17.26 -17.15 -14.53
N MET A 245 -17.36 -18.48 -14.68
CA MET A 245 -16.51 -19.26 -15.56
C MET A 245 -16.66 -18.80 -17.02
N ARG A 246 -17.89 -18.54 -17.49
CA ARG A 246 -18.10 -18.01 -18.85
C ARG A 246 -17.43 -16.65 -19.09
N ILE A 247 -17.29 -15.80 -18.07
CA ILE A 247 -16.57 -14.52 -18.19
C ILE A 247 -15.07 -14.78 -18.34
N VAL A 248 -14.49 -15.61 -17.47
CA VAL A 248 -13.04 -15.85 -17.48
C VAL A 248 -12.58 -16.78 -18.59
N GLU A 249 -13.46 -17.58 -19.18
CA GLU A 249 -13.18 -18.49 -20.30
C GLU A 249 -13.16 -17.81 -21.67
N GLN A 250 -13.51 -16.52 -21.75
CA GLN A 250 -13.46 -15.78 -23.00
C GLN A 250 -12.04 -15.77 -23.60
N GLU A 251 -11.94 -15.49 -24.90
CA GLU A 251 -10.65 -15.47 -25.64
C GLU A 251 -9.59 -14.59 -24.95
N HIS A 252 -10.02 -13.49 -24.32
CA HIS A 252 -9.16 -12.58 -23.58
C HIS A 252 -9.20 -12.76 -22.06
N GLY A 253 -9.73 -13.88 -21.58
CA GLY A 253 -9.68 -14.27 -20.17
C GLY A 253 -8.45 -15.12 -19.87
N VAL A 254 -8.64 -16.26 -19.19
CA VAL A 254 -7.55 -17.11 -18.67
C VAL A 254 -6.60 -17.60 -19.76
N TRP A 255 -7.07 -17.77 -21.00
CA TRP A 255 -6.30 -18.35 -22.10
C TRP A 255 -5.13 -17.48 -22.57
N ARG A 256 -5.17 -16.17 -22.34
CA ARG A 256 -4.05 -15.29 -22.69
C ARG A 256 -2.85 -15.45 -21.75
N CYS A 257 -3.06 -15.93 -20.52
CA CYS A 257 -1.98 -16.11 -19.56
C CYS A 257 -0.95 -17.13 -20.08
N GLN A 258 0.30 -16.67 -20.27
CA GLN A 258 1.44 -17.49 -20.68
C GLN A 258 2.28 -18.02 -19.50
N THR A 259 1.78 -17.92 -18.27
CA THR A 259 2.42 -18.51 -17.09
C THR A 259 3.84 -17.99 -16.85
N GLN A 260 4.04 -16.68 -17.01
CA GLN A 260 5.36 -16.02 -16.83
C GLN A 260 5.75 -15.83 -15.35
N PHE A 261 4.84 -16.09 -14.40
CA PHE A 261 5.00 -15.92 -12.95
C PHE A 261 5.30 -14.50 -12.44
N SER A 262 5.62 -13.54 -13.31
CA SER A 262 5.96 -12.16 -12.90
C SER A 262 4.88 -11.52 -12.00
N CYS A 263 3.60 -11.78 -12.27
CA CYS A 263 2.50 -11.28 -11.45
C CYS A 263 2.54 -11.79 -10.00
N THR A 264 2.85 -13.06 -9.79
CA THR A 264 3.00 -13.67 -8.46
C THR A 264 4.21 -13.07 -7.74
N GLU A 265 5.35 -12.98 -8.43
CA GLU A 265 6.61 -12.49 -7.85
C GLU A 265 6.53 -11.05 -7.34
N VAL A 266 5.77 -10.19 -8.03
CA VAL A 266 5.64 -8.77 -7.63
C VAL A 266 4.48 -8.51 -6.68
N CYS A 267 3.65 -9.51 -6.36
CA CYS A 267 2.46 -9.29 -5.56
C CYS A 267 2.86 -8.90 -4.12
N PRO A 268 2.58 -7.67 -3.64
CA PRO A 268 3.03 -7.24 -2.31
C PRO A 268 2.29 -7.95 -1.16
N LYS A 269 1.27 -8.73 -1.49
CA LYS A 269 0.41 -9.52 -0.59
C LYS A 269 0.59 -11.03 -0.74
N ASP A 270 1.60 -11.44 -1.52
CA ASP A 270 2.02 -12.83 -1.70
C ASP A 270 0.89 -13.73 -2.23
N ILE A 271 0.01 -13.17 -3.08
CA ILE A 271 -1.10 -13.91 -3.67
C ILE A 271 -0.54 -14.80 -4.80
N PRO A 272 -0.84 -16.11 -4.82
CA PRO A 272 -0.37 -17.03 -5.85
C PRO A 272 -1.20 -16.88 -7.14
N LEU A 273 -1.14 -15.69 -7.75
CA LEU A 273 -1.97 -15.28 -8.89
C LEU A 273 -1.88 -16.28 -10.05
N THR A 274 -0.67 -16.73 -10.38
CA THR A 274 -0.46 -17.72 -11.45
C THR A 274 -1.17 -19.04 -11.14
N GLU A 275 -1.16 -19.52 -9.89
CA GLU A 275 -1.82 -20.76 -9.50
C GLU A 275 -3.34 -20.65 -9.60
N HIS A 276 -3.91 -19.54 -9.14
CA HIS A 276 -5.35 -19.27 -9.28
C HIS A 276 -5.77 -19.27 -10.76
N ILE A 277 -5.00 -18.63 -11.64
CA ILE A 277 -5.28 -18.63 -13.09
C ILE A 277 -5.20 -20.07 -13.65
N GLN A 278 -4.22 -20.87 -13.22
CA GLN A 278 -4.10 -22.26 -13.67
C GLN A 278 -5.23 -23.15 -13.14
N GLU A 279 -5.73 -22.91 -11.93
CA GLU A 279 -6.89 -23.63 -11.41
C GLU A 279 -8.15 -23.29 -12.22
N LEU A 280 -8.40 -22.02 -12.56
CA LEU A 280 -9.50 -21.65 -13.44
C LEU A 280 -9.38 -22.30 -14.83
N LYS A 281 -8.17 -22.35 -15.41
CA LYS A 281 -7.96 -23.09 -16.67
C LYS A 281 -8.32 -24.57 -16.53
N ARG A 282 -7.95 -25.21 -15.42
CA ARG A 282 -8.28 -26.62 -15.16
C ARG A 282 -9.80 -26.82 -15.03
N GLU A 283 -10.49 -25.95 -14.29
CA GLU A 283 -11.95 -26.00 -14.18
C GLU A 283 -12.63 -25.77 -15.52
N ALA A 284 -12.17 -24.80 -16.31
CA ALA A 284 -12.69 -24.55 -17.67
C ALA A 284 -12.56 -25.78 -18.58
N VAL A 285 -11.41 -26.45 -18.56
CA VAL A 285 -11.21 -27.69 -19.33
C VAL A 285 -12.15 -28.80 -18.86
N LYS A 286 -12.30 -29.00 -17.54
CA LYS A 286 -13.20 -30.02 -16.98
C LYS A 286 -14.65 -29.77 -17.38
N SER A 287 -15.12 -28.53 -17.29
CA SER A 287 -16.48 -28.16 -17.68
C SER A 287 -16.74 -28.45 -19.16
N ASN A 288 -15.81 -28.07 -20.04
CA ASN A 288 -15.94 -28.33 -21.47
C ASN A 288 -15.89 -29.82 -21.85
N LEU A 289 -15.17 -30.65 -21.08
CA LEU A 289 -15.13 -32.10 -21.29
C LEU A 289 -16.39 -32.83 -20.82
N LYS A 290 -17.17 -32.29 -19.87
CA LYS A 290 -18.44 -32.90 -19.43
C LYS A 290 -19.55 -32.87 -20.50
N PHE A 291 -19.39 -32.01 -21.52
CA PHE A 291 -20.34 -31.86 -22.62
C PHE A 291 -19.96 -32.65 -23.89
N TRP A 292 -18.86 -33.41 -23.85
CA TRP A 292 -18.45 -34.39 -24.87
C TRP A 292 -18.70 -35.82 -24.39
#